data_AF-A0A7C6KYP8-F1
#
_entry.id   AF-A0A7C6KYP8-F1
#
_cell.length_a   1.000
_cell.length_b   1.000
_cell.length_c   1.000
_cell.angle_alpha   90.00
_cell.angle_beta   90.00
_cell.angle_gamma   90.00
#
_symmetry.space_group_name_H-M   'P 1'
#
loop_
_entity.id
_entity.type
_entity.pdbx_description
1 polymer ?
#
loop_
_entity_poly.entity_id
_entity_poly.type
_entity_poly.pdbx_seq_one_letter_code
_entity_poly.pdbx_strand_id
1 'polypeptide(L)'
;MEREEVQKDLLRRIKTVKGHLNGIEKMIEEGKGCQEVLIQIAAVRAALSKIGIAILEHHAVDCLVEKKEGEPITYQDVEEVVRTIVKFID
;
A
#
# COMPACT_ATOMS: atom_id res chain seq x y z
N MET A 1 18.64 -10.02 1.56
CA MET A 1 18.26 -9.74 2.97
C MET A 1 17.22 -8.64 3.05
N GLU A 2 17.37 -7.52 2.32
CA GLU A 2 16.41 -6.39 2.34
C GLU A 2 14.98 -6.76 1.87
N ARG A 3 14.81 -7.52 0.79
CA ARG A 3 13.46 -7.91 0.29
C ARG A 3 12.60 -8.68 1.31
N GLU A 4 13.21 -9.56 2.09
CA GLU A 4 12.48 -10.37 3.06
C GLU A 4 12.01 -9.52 4.26
N GLU A 5 12.81 -8.51 4.64
CA GLU A 5 12.47 -7.58 5.71
C GLU A 5 11.33 -6.65 5.29
N VAL A 6 11.38 -6.12 4.06
CA VAL A 6 10.30 -5.35 3.43
C VAL A 6 9.00 -6.15 3.40
N GLN A 7 9.06 -7.41 2.95
CA GLN A 7 7.90 -8.29 2.90
C GLN A 7 7.30 -8.49 4.29
N LYS A 8 8.13 -8.73 5.31
CA LYS A 8 7.69 -8.89 6.70
C LYS A 8 7.02 -7.62 7.24
N ASP A 9 7.58 -6.45 6.95
CA ASP A 9 7.00 -5.17 7.36
C ASP A 9 5.63 -4.92 6.69
N LEU A 10 5.53 -5.11 5.37
CA LEU A 10 4.27 -4.99 4.64
C LEU A 10 3.20 -5.93 5.20
N LEU A 11 3.54 -7.20 5.43
CA LEU A 11 2.63 -8.17 6.03
C LEU A 11 2.18 -7.77 7.43
N ARG A 12 3.09 -7.21 8.25
CA ARG A 12 2.77 -6.68 9.58
C ARG A 12 1.75 -5.54 9.48
N ARG A 13 1.97 -4.57 8.58
CA ARG A 13 1.05 -3.44 8.38
C ARG A 13 -0.32 -3.90 7.89
N ILE A 14 -0.37 -4.84 6.95
CA ILE A 14 -1.63 -5.43 6.48
C ILE A 14 -2.39 -6.12 7.61
N LYS A 15 -1.69 -6.87 8.48
CA LYS A 15 -2.32 -7.50 9.66
C LYS A 15 -2.93 -6.46 10.61
N THR A 16 -2.26 -5.32 10.81
CA THR A 16 -2.82 -4.21 11.59
C THR A 16 -4.09 -3.64 10.94
N VAL A 17 -4.08 -3.40 9.63
CA VAL A 17 -5.26 -2.92 8.89
C VAL A 17 -6.43 -3.90 9.01
N LYS A 18 -6.18 -5.21 8.92
CA LYS A 18 -7.21 -6.24 9.15
C LYS A 18 -7.83 -6.13 10.55
N GLY A 19 -7.01 -5.89 11.57
CA GLY A 19 -7.50 -5.65 12.94
C GLY A 19 -8.41 -4.43 13.03
N HIS A 20 -8.07 -3.33 12.35
CA HIS A 20 -8.92 -2.14 12.29
C HIS A 20 -10.25 -2.41 11.56
N LEU A 21 -10.22 -3.16 10.46
CA LEU A 21 -11.43 -3.55 9.73
C LEU A 21 -12.38 -4.38 10.61
N ASN A 22 -11.84 -5.37 11.33
CA ASN A 22 -12.63 -6.14 12.31
C ASN A 22 -13.20 -5.25 13.42
N GLY A 23 -12.47 -4.21 13.83
CA GLY A 23 -12.95 -3.22 14.79
C GLY A 23 -14.13 -2.42 14.26
N ILE A 24 -14.05 -1.96 13.00
CA ILE A 24 -15.12 -1.24 12.31
C ILE A 24 -16.37 -2.11 12.19
N GLU A 25 -16.23 -3.38 11.82
CA GLU A 25 -17.32 -4.35 11.75
C GLU A 25 -18.07 -4.41 13.09
N LYS A 26 -17.35 -4.63 14.20
CA LYS A 26 -17.94 -4.63 15.55
C LYS A 26 -18.61 -3.31 15.91
N MET A 27 -18.00 -2.18 15.55
CA MET A 27 -18.62 -0.87 15.79
C MET A 27 -19.98 -0.74 15.10
N ILE A 28 -20.12 -1.30 13.90
CA ILE A 28 -21.39 -1.31 13.16
C ILE A 28 -22.39 -2.27 13.83
N GLU A 29 -21.95 -3.47 14.19
CA GLU A 29 -22.79 -4.46 14.89
C GLU A 29 -23.32 -3.95 16.24
N GLU A 30 -22.49 -3.20 16.98
CA GLU A 30 -22.83 -2.57 18.25
C GLU A 30 -23.64 -1.26 18.10
N GLY A 31 -23.90 -0.82 16.87
CA GLY A 31 -24.68 0.40 16.60
C GLY A 31 -23.97 1.70 16.98
N LYS A 32 -22.64 1.76 16.87
CA LYS A 32 -21.85 2.98 17.11
C LYS A 32 -22.22 4.10 16.12
N GLY A 33 -21.98 5.35 16.54
CA GLY A 33 -22.32 6.52 15.74
C GLY A 33 -21.60 6.56 14.40
N CYS A 34 -22.30 7.01 13.35
CA CYS A 34 -21.75 7.10 11.99
C CYS A 34 -20.46 7.93 11.93
N GLN A 35 -20.37 9.02 12.71
CA GLN A 35 -19.16 9.85 12.77
C GLN A 35 -17.95 9.07 13.30
N GLU A 36 -18.11 8.25 14.33
CA GLU A 36 -17.02 7.45 14.90
C GLU A 36 -16.56 6.38 13.90
N VAL A 37 -17.50 5.71 13.23
CA VAL A 37 -17.21 4.73 12.17
C VAL A 37 -16.45 5.39 11.02
N LEU A 38 -16.87 6.57 10.57
CA LEU A 38 -16.19 7.32 9.50
C LEU A 38 -14.76 7.72 9.87
N ILE A 39 -14.50 8.07 11.13
CA ILE A 39 -13.14 8.36 11.62
C ILE A 39 -12.26 7.12 11.52
N GLN A 40 -12.77 5.94 11.89
CA GLN A 40 -12.00 4.69 11.77
C GLN A 40 -11.77 4.29 10.32
N ILE A 41 -12.75 4.46 9.43
CA ILE A 41 -12.57 4.25 8.00
C ILE A 41 -11.48 5.18 7.45
N ALA A 42 -11.47 6.46 7.86
CA ALA A 42 -10.43 7.40 7.45
C ALA A 42 -9.03 6.96 7.91
N ALA A 43 -8.92 6.42 9.13
CA ALA A 43 -7.67 5.85 9.64
C ALA A 43 -7.21 4.62 8.82
N VAL A 44 -8.13 3.73 8.45
CA VAL A 44 -7.85 2.60 7.57
C VAL A 44 -7.38 3.05 6.19
N ARG A 45 -8.06 4.04 5.59
CA ARG A 45 -7.66 4.61 4.30
C ARG A 45 -6.25 5.19 4.34
N ALA A 46 -5.91 5.93 5.41
CA ALA A 46 -4.58 6.48 5.59
C ALA A 46 -3.51 5.38 5.76
N ALA A 47 -3.82 4.30 6.49
CA ALA A 47 -2.92 3.16 6.65
C ALA A 47 -2.69 2.43 5.32
N LEU A 48 -3.76 2.15 4.56
CA LEU A 48 -3.67 1.54 3.22
C LEU A 48 -2.86 2.41 2.25
N SER A 49 -3.05 3.73 2.29
CA SER A 49 -2.27 4.66 1.46
C SER A 49 -0.77 4.53 1.74
N LYS A 50 -0.36 4.45 3.01
CA LYS A 50 1.05 4.27 3.38
C LYS A 50 1.61 2.91 2.96
N ILE A 51 0.81 1.85 3.01
CA ILE A 51 1.22 0.52 2.53
C ILE A 51 1.42 0.54 1.01
N GLY A 52 0.49 1.14 0.28
CA GLY A 52 0.57 1.23 -1.17
C GLY A 52 1.75 2.07 -1.66
N ILE A 53 2.03 3.21 -1.01
CA ILE A 53 3.23 4.02 -1.30
C ILE A 53 4.50 3.19 -1.11
N ALA A 54 4.62 2.46 0.00
CA ALA A 54 5.80 1.60 0.22
C ALA A 54 5.95 0.54 -0.89
N ILE A 55 4.85 -0.08 -1.33
CA ILE A 55 4.88 -1.05 -2.43
C ILE A 55 5.29 -0.37 -3.76
N LEU A 56 4.77 0.83 -4.03
CA LEU A 56 5.13 1.60 -5.22
C LEU A 56 6.61 1.98 -5.24
N GLU A 57 7.17 2.41 -4.11
CA GLU A 57 8.60 2.71 -3.97
C GLU A 57 9.44 1.49 -4.33
N HIS A 58 9.11 0.32 -3.77
CA HIS A 58 9.78 -0.93 -4.12
C HIS A 58 9.60 -1.32 -5.59
N HIS A 59 8.40 -1.20 -6.13
CA HIS A 59 8.14 -1.50 -7.54
C HIS A 59 8.94 -0.60 -8.49
N ALA A 60 9.01 0.70 -8.19
CA ALA A 60 9.77 1.65 -9.00
C ALA A 60 11.27 1.32 -8.98
N VAL A 61 11.84 1.01 -7.81
CA VAL A 61 13.25 0.61 -7.68
C VAL A 61 13.51 -0.70 -8.41
N ASP A 62 12.72 -1.76 -8.17
CA ASP A 62 12.92 -3.06 -8.79
C ASP A 62 12.79 -2.99 -10.33
N CYS A 63 11.81 -2.22 -10.83
CA CYS A 63 11.56 -2.07 -12.26
C CYS A 63 12.67 -1.28 -12.97
N LEU A 64 13.18 -0.21 -12.36
CA LEU A 64 14.13 0.70 -12.99
C LEU A 64 15.61 0.31 -12.73
N VAL A 65 15.91 -0.32 -11.59
CA VAL A 65 17.28 -0.57 -11.14
C VAL A 65 17.66 -2.05 -11.25
N GLU A 66 16.80 -2.97 -10.81
CA GLU A 66 17.18 -4.37 -10.65
C GLU A 66 16.87 -5.25 -11.87
N LYS A 67 15.83 -4.94 -12.63
CA LYS A 67 15.45 -5.75 -13.80
C LYS A 67 16.40 -5.63 -15.00
N LYS A 68 17.37 -4.71 -14.95
CA LYS A 68 18.20 -4.30 -16.10
C LYS A 68 19.69 -4.17 -15.78
N GLU A 69 20.27 -5.16 -15.09
CA GLU A 69 21.74 -5.23 -15.03
C GLU A 69 22.32 -5.37 -16.45
N GLY A 70 22.85 -4.26 -16.98
CA GLY A 70 23.48 -4.20 -18.31
C GLY A 70 22.60 -3.65 -19.44
N GLU A 71 21.31 -3.36 -19.22
CA GLU A 71 20.42 -2.77 -20.24
C GLU A 71 20.05 -1.32 -19.88
N PRO A 72 20.00 -0.40 -20.87
CA PRO A 72 19.53 0.95 -20.61
C PRO A 72 18.04 0.95 -20.23
N ILE A 73 17.69 1.79 -19.26
CA ILE A 73 16.30 2.14 -18.95
C ILE A 73 15.70 2.78 -20.21
N THR A 74 14.51 2.31 -20.60
CA THR A 74 13.77 2.80 -21.75
C THR A 74 12.60 3.67 -21.31
N TYR A 75 12.04 4.43 -22.24
CA TYR A 75 10.82 5.18 -22.00
C TYR A 75 9.65 4.29 -21.55
N GLN A 76 9.57 3.05 -22.06
CA GLN A 76 8.50 2.12 -21.74
C GLN A 76 8.53 1.65 -20.29
N ASP A 77 9.72 1.45 -19.71
CA ASP A 77 9.85 1.08 -18.29
C ASP A 77 9.36 2.22 -17.39
N VAL A 78 9.71 3.46 -17.74
CA VAL A 78 9.25 4.64 -17.01
C VAL A 78 7.73 4.81 -17.17
N GLU A 79 7.19 4.59 -18.36
CA GLU A 79 5.75 4.66 -18.62
C GLU A 79 4.97 3.63 -17.78
N GLU A 80 5.50 2.41 -17.62
CA GLU A 80 4.90 1.37 -16.77
C GLU A 80 4.82 1.81 -15.30
N VAL A 81 5.92 2.33 -14.75
CA VAL A 81 5.97 2.83 -13.36
C VAL A 81 4.99 3.99 -13.17
N VAL A 82 5.00 4.97 -14.08
CA VAL A 82 4.09 6.14 -14.03
C VAL A 82 2.63 5.69 -14.09
N ARG A 83 2.30 4.74 -14.97
CA ARG A 83 0.95 4.19 -15.09
C ARG A 83 0.49 3.51 -13.80
N THR A 84 1.38 2.81 -13.11
CA THR A 84 1.08 2.16 -11.83
C THR A 84 0.85 3.19 -10.72
N ILE A 85 1.64 4.28 -10.70
CA ILE A 85 1.45 5.39 -9.75
C ILE A 85 0.11 6.09 -9.99
N VAL A 86 -0.24 6.41 -11.24
CA VAL A 86 -1.52 7.07 -11.58
C VAL A 86 -2.70 6.22 -11.11
N LYS A 87 -2.70 4.91 -11.40
CA LYS A 87 -3.75 3.98 -10.96
C LYS A 87 -3.89 3.85 -9.44
N PHE A 88 -2.86 4.20 -8.68
CA PHE A 88 -2.91 4.16 -7.21
C PHE A 88 -3.46 5.45 -6.60
N ILE A 89 -3.32 6.57 -7.32
CA ILE A 89 -3.79 7.88 -6.87
C ILE A 89 -5.26 8.10 -7.26
N ASP A 90 -5.67 7.58 -8.42
CA ASP A 90 -7.05 7.60 -8.93
C ASP A 90 -7.98 6.64 -8.17
#